data_AF-A0A7W4VAF8-F1
#
_entry.id   AF-A0A7W4VAF8-F1
#
_cell.length_a   1.000
_cell.length_b   1.000
_cell.length_c   1.000
_cell.angle_alpha   90.00
_cell.angle_beta   90.00
_cell.angle_gamma   90.00
#
_symmetry.space_group_name_H-M   'P 1'
#
loop_
_entity.id
_entity.type
_entity.pdbx_description
1 polymer ?
#
loop_
_entity_poly.entity_id
_entity_poly.type
_entity_poly.pdbx_seq_one_letter_code
_entity_poly.pdbx_strand_id
1 'polypeptide(L)' 'MQEQPHPQHETIFIGIPAETLESLERIQAGLGSVLSLLEVESERSEGCHGVHCLLAMIKMQVDQIAEALRPEAEAL' A
#
# COMPACT_ATOMS: atom_id res chain seq x y z
N MET A 1 -20.00 32.36 22.09
CA MET A 1 -19.67 31.12 21.36
C MET A 1 -18.44 31.45 20.54
N GLN A 2 -17.26 30.95 20.94
CA GLN A 2 -16.02 31.16 20.20
C GLN A 2 -15.81 29.96 19.30
N GLU A 3 -15.86 30.17 17.98
CA GLU A 3 -15.59 29.14 17.00
C GLU A 3 -14.07 28.93 16.94
N GLN A 4 -13.63 27.76 17.39
CA GLN A 4 -12.24 27.34 17.40
C GLN A 4 -11.85 26.97 15.95
N PRO A 5 -10.81 27.57 15.36
CA PRO A 5 -10.40 27.20 14.01
C PRO A 5 -9.85 25.77 14.02
N HIS A 6 -10.39 24.93 13.14
CA HIS A 6 -9.90 23.57 12.89
C HIS A 6 -8.40 23.62 12.56
N PRO A 7 -7.56 22.76 13.17
CA PRO A 7 -6.18 22.63 12.72
C PRO A 7 -6.20 22.02 11.32
N GLN A 8 -5.89 22.83 10.31
CA GLN A 8 -5.53 22.34 9.00
C GLN A 8 -4.24 21.57 9.18
N HIS A 9 -4.32 20.24 9.12
CA HIS A 9 -3.15 19.39 9.07
C HIS A 9 -2.41 19.73 7.77
N GLU A 10 -1.47 20.66 7.88
CA GLU A 10 -0.55 21.02 6.81
C GLU A 10 0.35 19.80 6.61
N THR A 11 0.00 18.97 5.62
CA THR A 11 0.79 17.81 5.24
C THR A 11 2.09 18.33 4.65
N ILE A 12 3.13 18.43 5.49
CA ILE A 12 4.48 18.74 5.04
C ILE A 12 4.95 17.56 4.18
N PHE A 13 4.83 17.69 2.86
CA PHE A 13 5.36 16.72 1.91
C PHE A 13 6.88 16.90 1.84
N ILE A 14 7.59 16.32 2.81
CA ILE A 14 9.02 16.08 2.67
C ILE A 14 9.13 15.09 1.51
N GLY A 15 9.79 15.51 0.42
CA GLY A 15 9.94 14.69 -0.77
C GLY A 15 10.37 13.27 -0.42
N ILE A 16 9.65 12.29 -0.96
CA ILE A 16 9.90 10.88 -0.66
C ILE A 16 11.22 10.48 -1.31
N PRO A 17 12.18 9.93 -0.56
CA PRO A 17 13.43 9.49 -1.16
C PRO A 17 13.18 8.44 -2.25
N ALA A 18 13.88 8.54 -3.39
CA ALA A 18 13.70 7.63 -4.52
C ALA A 18 13.91 6.16 -4.12
N GLU A 19 14.86 5.91 -3.21
CA GLU A 19 15.13 4.60 -2.63
C GLU A 19 13.95 4.03 -1.83
N THR A 20 13.10 4.90 -1.27
CA THR A 20 11.89 4.49 -0.55
C THR A 20 10.82 4.04 -1.52
N LEU A 21 10.66 4.74 -2.65
CA LEU A 21 9.73 4.35 -3.71
C LEU A 21 10.17 3.02 -4.36
N GLU A 22 11.45 2.87 -4.67
CA GLU A 22 12.00 1.63 -5.23
C GLU A 22 11.85 0.45 -4.25
N SER A 23 12.06 0.69 -2.94
CA SER A 23 11.83 -0.31 -1.92
C SER A 23 10.36 -0.71 -1.84
N LEU A 24 9.44 0.26 -1.95
CA LEU A 24 8.00 0.01 -1.96
C LEU A 24 7.58 -0.83 -3.17
N GLU A 25 8.09 -0.51 -4.37
CA GLU A 25 7.85 -1.31 -5.58
C GLU A 25 8.32 -2.76 -5.41
N ARG A 26 9.52 -2.95 -4.84
CA ARG A 26 10.05 -4.30 -4.53
C ARG A 26 9.16 -5.04 -3.53
N ILE A 27 8.66 -4.37 -2.50
CA ILE A 27 7.72 -4.95 -1.53
C ILE A 27 6.40 -5.34 -2.22
N GLN A 28 5.83 -4.48 -3.06
CA GLN A 28 4.59 -4.76 -3.79
C GLN A 28 4.71 -5.99 -4.68
N ALA A 29 5.84 -6.13 -5.40
CA ALA A 29 6.12 -7.29 -6.24
C ALA A 29 6.32 -8.57 -5.41
N GLY A 30 7.01 -8.46 -4.26
CA GLY A 30 7.19 -9.57 -3.33
C GLY A 30 5.85 -10.06 -2.76
N LEU A 31 5.00 -9.16 -2.31
CA LEU A 31 3.65 -9.49 -1.82
C LEU A 31 2.79 -10.13 -2.91
N GLY A 32 2.87 -9.65 -4.14
CA GLY A 32 2.19 -10.26 -5.29
C GLY A 32 2.65 -11.70 -5.53
N SER A 33 3.96 -11.94 -5.46
CA SER A 33 4.53 -13.30 -5.60
C SER A 33 4.08 -14.24 -4.49
N VAL A 34 4.05 -13.77 -3.24
CA VAL A 34 3.56 -14.58 -2.10
C VAL A 34 2.07 -14.90 -2.25
N LEU A 35 1.25 -13.96 -2.72
CA LEU A 35 -0.16 -14.22 -3.00
C LEU A 35 -0.34 -15.30 -4.06
N SER A 36 0.38 -15.23 -5.18
CA SER A 36 0.32 -16.27 -6.22
C SER A 36 0.74 -17.66 -5.71
N LEU A 37 1.71 -17.72 -4.80
CA LEU A 37 2.09 -18.99 -4.16
C LEU A 37 1.00 -19.50 -3.21
N LEU A 38 0.37 -18.60 -2.45
CA LEU A 38 -0.70 -18.95 -1.52
C LEU A 38 -2.01 -19.31 -2.21
N GLU A 39 -2.28 -18.77 -3.41
CA GLU A 39 -3.50 -19.05 -4.18
C GLU A 39 -3.68 -20.56 -4.39
N VAL A 40 -2.61 -21.25 -4.82
CA VAL A 40 -2.60 -22.71 -5.03
C VAL A 40 -2.88 -23.50 -3.75
N GLU A 41 -2.34 -23.05 -2.61
CA GLU A 41 -2.52 -23.72 -1.32
C GLU A 41 -3.84 -23.34 -0.63
N SER A 42 -4.42 -22.19 -0.97
CA SER A 42 -5.65 -21.66 -0.38
C SER A 42 -6.87 -22.53 -0.69
N GLU A 43 -6.92 -23.14 -1.87
CA GLU A 43 -7.99 -24.05 -2.27
C GLU A 43 -8.00 -25.35 -1.44
N ARG A 44 -6.86 -25.68 -0.82
CA ARG A 44 -6.60 -26.98 -0.18
C ARG A 44 -6.58 -26.89 1.35
N SER A 45 -6.59 -25.68 1.90
CA SER A 45 -6.46 -25.43 3.33
C SER A 45 -7.18 -24.13 3.72
N GLU A 46 -8.14 -24.24 4.64
CA GLU A 46 -8.86 -23.08 5.19
C GLU A 46 -7.92 -22.08 5.87
N GLY A 47 -6.86 -22.57 6.53
CA GLY A 47 -5.83 -21.71 7.11
C GLY A 47 -5.06 -20.92 6.05
N CYS A 48 -4.70 -21.57 4.94
CA CYS A 48 -4.05 -20.90 3.80
C CYS A 48 -5.00 -19.91 3.13
N HIS A 49 -6.29 -20.23 3.03
CA HIS A 49 -7.32 -19.32 2.54
C HIS A 49 -7.43 -18.06 3.41
N GLY A 50 -7.47 -18.22 4.74
CA GLY A 50 -7.48 -17.10 5.67
C GLY A 50 -6.25 -16.20 5.52
N VAL A 51 -5.05 -16.79 5.42
CA VAL A 51 -3.80 -16.04 5.21
C VAL A 51 -3.80 -15.34 3.86
N HIS A 52 -4.24 -16.00 2.79
CA HIS A 52 -4.37 -15.40 1.46
C HIS A 52 -5.26 -14.16 1.49
N CYS A 53 -6.44 -14.25 2.09
CA CYS A 53 -7.38 -13.13 2.22
C CYS A 53 -6.79 -11.96 3.00
N LEU A 54 -6.14 -12.23 4.14
CA LEU A 54 -5.48 -11.18 4.94
C LEU A 54 -4.34 -10.50 4.16
N LEU A 55 -3.51 -11.29 3.48
CA LEU A 55 -2.41 -10.77 2.69
C LEU A 55 -2.90 -9.94 1.49
N ALA A 56 -4.00 -10.36 0.85
CA ALA A 56 -4.60 -9.63 -0.26
C ALA A 56 -5.08 -8.24 0.19
N MET A 57 -5.70 -8.13 1.36
CA MET A 57 -6.09 -6.84 1.94
C MET A 57 -4.89 -5.96 2.24
N ILE A 58 -3.83 -6.52 2.83
CA ILE A 58 -2.58 -5.77 3.11
C ILE A 58 -1.96 -5.27 1.80
N LYS A 59 -1.85 -6.13 0.78
CA LYS A 59 -1.33 -5.74 -0.53
C LYS A 59 -2.14 -4.59 -1.12
N MET A 60 -3.47 -4.65 -1.07
CA MET A 60 -4.32 -3.58 -1.58
C MET A 60 -4.04 -2.23 -0.89
N GLN A 61 -3.84 -2.22 0.43
CA GLN A 61 -3.47 -1.00 1.16
C GLN A 61 -2.10 -0.49 0.77
N VAL A 62 -1.11 -1.38 0.61
CA VAL A 62 0.23 -1.01 0.14
C VAL A 62 0.18 -0.43 -1.27
N ASP A 63 -0.62 -1.02 -2.17
CA ASP A 63 -0.79 -0.54 -3.54
C ASP A 63 -1.43 0.86 -3.58
N GLN A 64 -2.43 1.11 -2.72
CA GLN A 64 -3.04 2.43 -2.58
C GLN A 64 -2.06 3.48 -2.05
N ILE A 65 -1.24 3.11 -1.06
CA ILE A 65 -0.18 3.98 -0.54
C ILE A 65 0.82 4.29 -1.64
N ALA A 66 1.32 3.27 -2.36
CA ALA A 66 2.27 3.47 -3.45
C ALA A 66 1.74 4.42 -4.53
N GLU A 67 0.46 4.28 -4.89
CA GLU A 67 -0.18 5.18 -5.85
C GLU A 67 -0.31 6.61 -5.30
N ALA A 68 -0.67 6.78 -4.02
CA ALA A 68 -0.75 8.10 -3.39
C ALA A 68 0.63 8.78 -3.23
N LEU A 69 1.70 8.00 -3.18
CA LEU A 69 3.08 8.49 -3.10
C LEU A 69 3.72 8.73 -4.48
N ARG A 70 3.08 8.28 -5.57
CA ARG A 70 3.58 8.58 -6.92
C ARG A 70 3.50 10.09 -7.16
N PRO A 71 4.58 10.72 -7.65
CA PRO A 71 4.52 12.12 -8.03
C PRO A 71 3.46 12.27 -9.13
N GLU A 72 2.60 13.28 -9.00
CA GLU A 72 1.73 13.71 -10.09
C GLU A 72 2.65 14.00 -11.27
N ALA A 73 2.61 13.14 -12.29
CA ALA A 73 3.31 13.40 -13.53
C ALA A 73 2.77 14.74 -14.02
N GLU A 74 3.62 15.78 -14.01
CA GLU A 74 3.30 17.13 -14.47
C GLU A 74 2.49 17.01 -15.74
N ALA A 75 1.22 17.44 -15.67
CA ALA A 75 0.36 17.55 -16.83
C ALA A 75 1.03 18.55 -17.79
N LEU A 76 1.69 17.98 -18.81
CA LEU A 76 2.28 18.68 -19.96
C LEU A 76 1.24 19.54 -20.69
#